data_AF-A0A4D4KWS0-F1
#
_entry.id   AF-A0A4D4KWS0-F1
#
_cell.length_a   1.000
_cell.length_b   1.000
_cell.length_c   1.000
_cell.angle_alpha   90.00
_cell.angle_beta   90.00
_cell.angle_gamma   90.00
#
_symmetry.space_group_name_H-M   'P 1'
#
loop_
_entity.id
_entity.type
_entity.pdbx_description
1 polymer ?
#
loop_
_entity_poly.entity_id
_entity_poly.type
_entity_poly.pdbx_seq_one_letter_code
_entity_poly.pdbx_strand_id
1 'polypeptide(L)'
;MLYRNLLAMEAEELMRANPLDGVVLLSGCDKTTPGLLMAASSVDLPAIMVTGGPMLNGKYRGRDVGSGTQVWRFEAELAAGRMPQEECHFAESCTARSGRHCMTMGTASTMASMAEALGMQLPCSASWPAVDSRRYETAQRAGQRIVAMVEEDLRPSQIMTREAFECASVTAGCPAPASAPWCSMCPPSPPSAARWRWCATATGSPWTSRRAP
;
A
#
# COMPACT_ATOMS: atom_id res chain seq x y z
N MET A 1 13.73 -0.27 -12.41
CA MET A 1 13.17 -1.66 -12.35
C MET A 1 14.23 -2.74 -12.15
N LEU A 2 15.52 -2.43 -12.29
CA LEU A 2 16.62 -3.40 -12.28
C LEU A 2 16.68 -4.30 -11.03
N TYR A 3 16.46 -3.74 -9.83
CA TYR A 3 16.71 -4.45 -8.57
C TYR A 3 15.49 -5.04 -7.87
N ARG A 4 14.30 -5.02 -8.50
CA ARG A 4 13.09 -5.61 -7.87
C ARG A 4 13.25 -7.11 -7.67
N ASN A 5 13.75 -7.82 -8.68
CA ASN A 5 13.92 -9.26 -8.60
C ASN A 5 15.07 -9.64 -7.66
N LEU A 6 16.10 -8.80 -7.58
CA LEU A 6 17.17 -8.97 -6.61
C LEU A 6 16.62 -8.91 -5.17
N LEU A 7 15.81 -7.89 -4.86
CA LEU A 7 15.12 -7.79 -3.57
C LEU A 7 14.25 -9.04 -3.29
N ALA A 8 13.52 -9.53 -4.29
CA ALA A 8 12.67 -10.71 -4.12
C ALA A 8 13.49 -11.98 -3.81
N MET A 9 14.59 -12.22 -4.55
CA MET A 9 15.48 -13.35 -4.30
C MET A 9 16.15 -13.25 -2.92
N GLU A 10 16.67 -12.08 -2.57
CA GLU A 10 17.30 -11.87 -1.26
C GLU A 10 16.31 -12.12 -0.11
N ALA A 11 15.10 -11.56 -0.20
CA ALA A 11 14.07 -11.76 0.83
C ALA A 11 13.60 -13.22 0.90
N GLU A 12 13.46 -13.90 -0.24
CA GLU A 12 13.10 -15.33 -0.29
C GLU A 12 14.14 -16.19 0.44
N GLU A 13 15.43 -16.00 0.13
CA GLU A 13 16.51 -16.78 0.76
C GLU A 13 16.60 -16.49 2.26
N LEU A 14 16.45 -15.23 2.67
CA LEU A 14 16.43 -14.88 4.10
C LEU A 14 15.25 -15.53 4.85
N MET A 15 14.08 -15.64 4.22
CA MET A 15 12.93 -16.30 4.82
C MET A 15 13.13 -17.82 4.92
N ARG A 16 13.75 -18.47 3.93
CA ARG A 16 14.02 -19.92 3.94
C ARG A 16 15.17 -20.32 4.85
N ALA A 17 16.21 -19.49 4.92
CA ALA A 17 17.44 -19.82 5.65
C ALA A 17 17.32 -19.65 7.17
N ASN A 18 16.30 -18.93 7.64
CA ASN A 18 16.09 -18.65 9.06
C ASN A 18 14.87 -19.42 9.60
N PRO A 19 14.86 -19.78 10.90
CA PRO A 19 13.73 -20.46 11.53
C PRO A 19 12.60 -19.46 11.82
N LEU A 20 11.92 -19.00 10.77
CA LEU A 20 10.79 -18.07 10.86
C LEU A 20 9.48 -18.82 10.61
N ASP A 21 8.53 -18.71 11.53
CA ASP A 21 7.20 -19.31 11.36
C ASP A 21 6.22 -18.37 10.63
N GLY A 22 6.51 -17.07 10.60
CA GLY A 22 5.72 -16.07 9.89
C GLY A 22 6.46 -14.73 9.77
N VAL A 23 6.03 -13.89 8.83
CA VAL A 23 6.78 -12.68 8.44
C VAL A 23 5.90 -11.43 8.33
N VAL A 24 6.42 -10.31 8.82
CA VAL A 24 5.85 -8.98 8.59
C VAL A 24 6.66 -8.28 7.50
N LEU A 25 6.04 -8.02 6.37
CA LEU A 25 6.66 -7.38 5.22
C LEU A 25 6.53 -5.86 5.35
N LEU A 26 7.62 -5.18 5.69
CA LEU A 26 7.67 -3.72 5.76
C LEU A 26 8.01 -3.14 4.38
N SER A 27 7.03 -2.50 3.74
CA SER A 27 7.21 -1.90 2.41
C SER A 27 6.87 -0.40 2.40
N GLY A 28 7.26 0.29 1.34
CA GLY A 28 6.83 1.68 1.13
C GLY A 28 7.19 2.21 -0.24
N CYS A 29 8.47 2.17 -0.61
CA CYS A 29 8.89 2.66 -1.93
C CYS A 29 8.42 1.72 -3.04
N ASP A 30 8.23 2.26 -4.25
CA ASP A 30 7.55 1.65 -5.38
C ASP A 30 7.74 0.13 -5.55
N LYS A 31 8.99 -0.33 -5.46
CA LYS A 31 9.38 -1.69 -5.86
C LYS A 31 9.47 -2.66 -4.67
N THR A 32 9.40 -2.12 -3.45
CA THR A 32 9.47 -2.92 -2.22
C THR A 32 8.22 -3.78 -2.03
N THR A 33 7.02 -3.23 -2.27
CA THR A 33 5.77 -3.98 -2.12
C THR A 33 5.69 -5.19 -3.05
N PRO A 34 5.88 -5.08 -4.38
CA PRO A 34 5.87 -6.26 -5.24
C PRO A 34 7.06 -7.19 -4.98
N GLY A 35 8.25 -6.66 -4.68
CA GLY A 35 9.42 -7.49 -4.40
C GLY A 35 9.24 -8.40 -3.18
N LEU A 36 8.74 -7.83 -2.07
CA LEU A 36 8.49 -8.59 -0.84
C LEU A 36 7.30 -9.55 -0.97
N LEU A 37 6.24 -9.17 -1.71
CA LEU A 37 5.13 -10.08 -1.99
C LEU A 37 5.58 -11.26 -2.85
N MET A 38 6.41 -11.04 -3.86
CA MET A 38 6.98 -12.12 -4.67
C MET A 38 7.76 -13.11 -3.78
N ALA A 39 8.64 -12.61 -2.92
CA ALA A 39 9.40 -13.43 -1.98
C ALA A 39 8.49 -14.26 -1.05
N ALA A 40 7.53 -13.61 -0.39
CA ALA A 40 6.60 -14.28 0.52
C ALA A 40 5.73 -15.32 -0.21
N SER A 41 5.35 -15.06 -1.46
CA SER A 41 4.60 -16.01 -2.29
C SER A 41 5.44 -17.24 -2.66
N SER A 42 6.73 -17.07 -2.96
CA SER A 42 7.62 -18.18 -3.28
C SER A 42 7.84 -19.11 -2.07
N VAL A 43 7.99 -18.53 -0.87
CA VAL A 43 8.26 -19.28 0.36
C VAL A 43 6.99 -19.89 0.94
N ASP A 44 5.87 -19.17 0.83
CA ASP A 44 4.53 -19.56 1.29
C ASP A 44 4.44 -19.80 2.82
N LEU A 45 5.18 -19.01 3.60
CA LEU A 45 4.96 -18.88 5.04
C LEU A 45 3.88 -17.82 5.33
N PRO A 46 3.12 -17.92 6.44
CA PRO A 46 2.22 -16.87 6.89
C PRO A 46 2.87 -15.48 6.82
N ALA A 47 2.26 -14.57 6.07
CA ALA A 47 2.85 -13.26 5.80
C ALA A 47 1.80 -12.14 5.82
N ILE A 48 2.15 -11.00 6.42
CA ILE A 48 1.32 -9.79 6.41
C ILE A 48 2.14 -8.58 5.98
N MET A 49 1.56 -7.73 5.14
CA MET A 49 2.17 -6.51 4.63
C MET A 49 1.82 -5.31 5.52
N VAL A 50 2.82 -4.48 5.82
CA VAL A 50 2.63 -3.15 6.42
C VAL A 50 3.30 -2.13 5.51
N THR A 51 2.47 -1.31 4.87
CA THR A 51 2.93 -0.20 4.03
C THR A 51 3.29 1.01 4.90
N GLY A 52 4.30 1.75 4.48
CA GLY A 52 4.76 2.92 5.22
C GLY A 52 3.75 4.08 5.20
N GLY A 53 3.06 4.26 4.07
CA GLY A 53 2.11 5.36 3.86
C GLY A 53 2.73 6.57 3.16
N PRO A 54 1.89 7.37 2.48
CA PRO A 54 2.33 8.51 1.70
C PRO A 54 2.81 9.67 2.58
N MET A 55 3.66 10.50 1.99
CA MET A 55 3.98 11.83 2.52
C MET A 55 2.71 12.69 2.65
N LEU A 56 2.82 13.77 3.42
CA LEU A 56 1.79 14.81 3.47
C LEU A 56 1.85 15.71 2.21
N ASN A 57 0.73 16.36 1.87
CA ASN A 57 0.60 17.22 0.68
C ASN A 57 1.57 18.40 0.65
N GLY A 58 2.55 18.44 -0.25
CA GLY A 58 3.46 19.58 -0.38
C GLY A 58 2.73 20.91 -0.62
N LYS A 59 3.33 22.03 -0.21
CA LYS A 59 2.72 23.37 -0.37
C LYS A 59 3.73 24.34 -0.98
N TYR A 60 3.36 24.96 -2.09
CA TYR A 60 4.15 26.02 -2.74
C TYR A 60 3.25 27.19 -3.11
N ARG A 61 3.58 28.40 -2.64
CA ARG A 61 2.77 29.64 -2.83
C ARG A 61 1.28 29.45 -2.50
N GLY A 62 0.99 28.77 -1.39
CA GLY A 62 -0.38 28.49 -0.94
C GLY A 62 -1.12 27.41 -1.73
N ARG A 63 -0.50 26.80 -2.74
CA ARG A 63 -1.09 25.74 -3.57
C ARG A 63 -0.53 24.37 -3.23
N ASP A 64 -1.33 23.33 -3.41
CA ASP A 64 -0.89 21.95 -3.28
C ASP A 64 0.10 21.57 -4.38
N VAL A 65 1.20 20.95 -3.96
CA VAL A 65 2.19 20.36 -4.87
C VAL A 65 2.41 18.88 -4.55
N GLY A 66 2.31 18.05 -5.58
CA GLY A 66 2.44 16.60 -5.49
C GLY A 66 3.82 16.13 -5.94
N SER A 67 4.34 15.11 -5.24
CA SER A 67 5.59 14.42 -5.59
C SER A 67 5.54 13.82 -7.00
N GLY A 68 6.60 14.01 -7.78
CA GLY A 68 6.68 13.53 -9.16
C GLY A 68 5.89 14.42 -10.12
N THR A 69 4.56 14.49 -10.00
CA THR A 69 3.69 15.21 -10.95
C THR A 69 4.06 16.68 -11.10
N GLN A 70 4.30 17.40 -10.00
CA GLN A 70 4.65 18.83 -10.09
C GLN A 70 6.10 19.06 -10.47
N VAL A 71 7.00 18.10 -10.20
CA VAL A 71 8.41 18.21 -10.61
C VAL A 71 8.50 18.27 -12.13
N TRP A 72 7.77 17.40 -12.85
CA TRP A 72 7.68 17.45 -14.31
C TRP A 72 7.13 18.80 -14.83
N ARG A 73 6.17 19.38 -14.11
CA ARG A 73 5.62 20.68 -14.48
C ARG A 73 6.63 21.80 -14.25
N PHE A 74 7.34 21.80 -13.13
CA PHE A 74 8.36 22.81 -12.84
C PHE A 74 9.52 22.74 -13.82
N GLU A 75 9.96 21.53 -14.19
CA GLU A 75 10.96 21.33 -15.23
C GLU A 75 10.50 21.89 -16.58
N ALA A 76 9.23 21.67 -16.97
CA ALA A 76 8.67 22.23 -18.19
C ALA A 76 8.57 23.78 -18.16
N GLU A 77 8.22 24.37 -17.01
CA GLU A 77 8.20 25.84 -16.83
C GLU A 77 9.61 26.44 -16.86
N LEU A 78 10.59 25.75 -16.28
CA LEU A 78 12.00 26.12 -16.32
C LEU A 78 12.53 26.08 -17.76
N ALA A 79 12.29 24.98 -18.48
CA ALA A 79 12.70 24.83 -19.88
C ALA A 79 12.04 25.87 -20.79
N ALA A 80 10.83 26.31 -20.47
CA ALA A 80 10.13 27.37 -21.20
C ALA A 80 10.52 28.80 -20.78
N GLY A 81 11.46 28.97 -19.83
CA GLY A 81 11.91 30.27 -19.34
C GLY A 81 10.87 31.04 -18.51
N ARG A 82 9.81 30.38 -18.05
CA ARG A 82 8.73 30.99 -17.24
C ARG A 82 8.96 30.87 -15.74
N MET A 83 9.93 30.05 -15.33
CA MET A 83 10.34 29.88 -13.95
C MET A 83 11.87 29.94 -13.86
N PRO A 84 12.46 30.78 -12.99
CA PRO A 84 13.91 30.79 -12.79
C PRO A 84 14.38 29.54 -12.05
N GLN A 85 15.62 29.13 -12.27
CA GLN A 85 16.19 27.89 -11.72
C GLN A 85 16.14 27.84 -10.18
N GLU A 86 16.44 28.94 -9.51
CA GLU A 86 16.37 29.03 -8.04
C GLU A 86 14.94 28.80 -7.52
N GLU A 87 13.95 29.35 -8.23
CA GLU A 87 12.54 29.14 -7.89
C GLU A 87 12.13 27.69 -8.12
N CYS A 88 12.62 27.06 -9.20
CA CYS A 88 12.36 25.64 -9.48
C CYS A 88 12.90 24.74 -8.37
N HIS A 89 14.14 24.96 -7.93
CA HIS A 89 14.72 24.19 -6.81
C HIS A 89 13.96 24.40 -5.50
N PHE A 90 13.56 25.63 -5.22
CA PHE A 90 12.74 25.91 -4.02
C PHE A 90 11.38 25.23 -4.11
N ALA A 91 10.70 25.31 -5.25
CA ALA A 91 9.39 24.68 -5.46
C ALA A 91 9.47 23.14 -5.38
N GLU A 92 10.54 22.54 -5.89
CA GLU A 92 10.81 21.10 -5.77
C GLU A 92 10.97 20.68 -4.31
N SER A 93 11.75 21.43 -3.51
CA SER A 93 11.93 21.15 -2.08
C SER A 93 10.62 21.17 -1.29
N CYS A 94 9.63 21.94 -1.74
CA CYS A 94 8.30 22.02 -1.13
C CYS A 94 7.44 20.76 -1.34
N THR A 95 7.83 19.86 -2.26
CA THR A 95 7.08 18.63 -2.55
C THR A 95 7.30 17.54 -1.49
N ALA A 96 8.50 17.43 -0.92
CA ALA A 96 8.88 16.37 0.02
C ALA A 96 9.07 16.92 1.44
N ARG A 97 7.96 17.15 2.15
CA ARG A 97 7.94 17.82 3.48
C ARG A 97 7.66 16.92 4.68
N SER A 98 7.59 15.61 4.48
CA SER A 98 7.46 14.61 5.56
C SER A 98 8.15 13.32 5.12
N GLY A 99 8.36 12.38 6.04
CA GLY A 99 8.97 11.09 5.68
C GLY A 99 8.09 10.23 4.77
N ARG A 100 8.74 9.24 4.15
CA ARG A 100 8.20 8.13 3.31
C ARG A 100 7.90 8.49 1.85
N HIS A 101 7.00 7.75 1.20
CA HIS A 101 6.90 7.67 -0.26
C HIS A 101 6.00 8.75 -0.87
N CYS A 102 6.03 8.84 -2.20
CA CYS A 102 5.22 9.74 -3.00
C CYS A 102 3.75 9.77 -2.54
N MET A 103 3.18 10.97 -2.38
CA MET A 103 1.80 11.18 -1.94
C MET A 103 0.79 11.28 -3.08
N THR A 104 1.28 11.33 -4.32
CA THR A 104 0.45 11.17 -5.50
C THR A 104 0.06 9.70 -5.70
N MET A 105 -0.93 9.43 -6.55
CA MET A 105 -1.24 8.08 -7.04
C MET A 105 -0.18 7.60 -8.05
N GLY A 106 1.07 7.57 -7.59
CA GLY A 106 2.17 6.91 -8.28
C GLY A 106 2.29 5.45 -7.88
N THR A 107 3.36 4.79 -8.33
CA THR A 107 3.56 3.35 -8.12
C THR A 107 3.46 2.92 -6.66
N ALA A 108 4.10 3.65 -5.72
CA ALA A 108 4.04 3.32 -4.29
C ALA A 108 2.60 3.25 -3.75
N SER A 109 1.79 4.29 -3.96
CA SER A 109 0.40 4.35 -3.50
C SER A 109 -0.50 3.34 -4.23
N THR A 110 -0.26 3.11 -5.52
CA THR A 110 -0.97 2.07 -6.29
C THR A 110 -0.65 0.67 -5.74
N MET A 111 0.62 0.34 -5.54
CA MET A 111 1.01 -0.96 -4.99
C MET A 111 0.54 -1.15 -3.55
N ALA A 112 0.53 -0.08 -2.74
CA ALA A 112 -0.10 -0.12 -1.43
C ALA A 112 -1.59 -0.44 -1.54
N SER A 113 -2.32 0.18 -2.45
CA SER A 113 -3.75 -0.12 -2.67
C SER A 113 -3.95 -1.55 -3.18
N MET A 114 -3.09 -2.04 -4.07
CA MET A 114 -3.14 -3.42 -4.57
C MET A 114 -2.90 -4.44 -3.47
N ALA A 115 -1.95 -4.21 -2.56
CA ALA A 115 -1.72 -5.12 -1.44
C ALA A 115 -2.92 -5.18 -0.48
N GLU A 116 -3.73 -4.11 -0.39
CA GLU A 116 -4.97 -4.11 0.40
C GLU A 116 -6.09 -4.85 -0.32
N ALA A 117 -6.25 -4.62 -1.63
CA ALA A 117 -7.22 -5.33 -2.45
C ALA A 117 -6.94 -6.85 -2.54
N LEU A 118 -5.66 -7.25 -2.51
CA LEU A 118 -5.25 -8.66 -2.43
C LEU A 118 -5.53 -9.29 -1.06
N GLY A 119 -5.87 -8.50 -0.04
CA GLY A 119 -6.06 -8.99 1.33
C GLY A 119 -4.76 -9.22 2.11
N MET A 120 -3.61 -8.74 1.62
CA MET A 120 -2.31 -8.96 2.23
C MET A 120 -1.96 -7.92 3.32
N GLN A 121 -2.77 -6.88 3.54
CA GLN A 121 -2.61 -5.92 4.63
C GLN A 121 -3.93 -5.66 5.34
N LEU A 122 -3.86 -5.07 6.54
CA LEU A 122 -5.04 -4.68 7.30
C LEU A 122 -5.84 -3.57 6.59
N PRO A 123 -7.18 -3.54 6.76
CA PRO A 123 -8.03 -2.52 6.12
C PRO A 123 -7.66 -1.08 6.44
N CYS A 124 -7.87 -0.18 5.47
CA CYS A 124 -7.51 1.24 5.43
C CYS A 124 -6.01 1.55 5.57
N SER A 125 -5.15 0.52 5.69
CA SER A 125 -3.70 0.68 5.81
C SER A 125 -3.08 1.35 4.58
N ALA A 126 -3.58 1.18 3.36
CA ALA A 126 -2.97 1.83 2.19
C ALA A 126 -3.05 3.37 2.24
N SER A 127 -4.05 3.92 2.96
CA SER A 127 -4.41 5.33 2.90
C SER A 127 -3.83 6.22 4.00
N TRP A 128 -3.41 5.65 5.14
CA TRP A 128 -2.91 6.46 6.26
C TRP A 128 -1.60 7.16 5.90
N PRO A 129 -1.49 8.49 6.09
CA PRO A 129 -0.21 9.16 5.91
C PRO A 129 0.88 8.58 6.81
N ALA A 130 2.11 8.71 6.33
CA ALA A 130 3.33 8.23 6.98
C ALA A 130 3.49 8.60 8.45
N VAL A 131 3.02 9.80 8.79
CA VAL A 131 3.19 10.48 10.07
C VAL A 131 1.92 10.46 10.93
N ASP A 132 0.87 9.80 10.45
CA ASP A 132 -0.37 9.65 11.19
C ASP A 132 -0.19 8.61 12.32
N SER A 133 -0.72 8.89 13.51
CA SER A 133 -0.61 7.98 14.66
C SER A 133 -1.23 6.61 14.39
N ARG A 134 -2.30 6.55 13.57
CA ARG A 134 -2.96 5.31 13.17
C ARG A 134 -2.05 4.38 12.37
N ARG A 135 -0.98 4.90 11.76
CA ARG A 135 0.03 4.06 11.10
C ARG A 135 0.76 3.16 12.10
N TYR A 136 1.13 3.71 13.25
CA TYR A 136 1.80 2.96 14.32
C TYR A 136 0.85 1.96 14.98
N GLU A 137 -0.40 2.37 15.22
CA GLU A 137 -1.45 1.46 15.69
C GLU A 137 -1.66 0.29 14.72
N THR A 138 -1.76 0.57 13.42
CA THR A 138 -1.94 -0.45 12.38
C THR A 138 -0.74 -1.40 12.32
N ALA A 139 0.48 -0.89 12.47
CA ALA A 139 1.70 -1.71 12.52
C ALA A 139 1.71 -2.64 13.76
N GLN A 140 1.31 -2.14 14.93
CA GLN A 140 1.18 -2.96 16.13
C GLN A 140 0.11 -4.05 15.95
N ARG A 141 -1.05 -3.70 15.38
CA ARG A 141 -2.12 -4.66 15.06
C ARG A 141 -1.68 -5.71 14.05
N ALA A 142 -0.85 -5.36 13.08
CA ALA A 142 -0.27 -6.32 12.13
C ALA A 142 0.68 -7.31 12.84
N GLY A 143 1.48 -6.83 13.79
CA GLY A 143 2.33 -7.68 14.64
C GLY A 143 1.53 -8.64 15.53
N GLN A 144 0.36 -8.23 16.02
CA GLN A 144 -0.56 -9.15 16.72
C GLN A 144 -1.21 -10.14 15.76
N ARG A 145 -1.62 -9.68 14.58
CA ARG A 145 -2.31 -10.51 13.59
C ARG A 145 -1.41 -11.61 13.03
N ILE A 146 -0.13 -11.32 12.76
CA ILE A 146 0.76 -12.33 12.17
C ILE A 146 0.94 -13.54 13.09
N VAL A 147 0.95 -13.36 14.41
CA VAL A 147 1.02 -14.47 15.37
C VAL A 147 -0.20 -15.38 15.23
N ALA A 148 -1.41 -14.80 15.17
CA ALA A 148 -2.63 -15.57 14.93
C ALA A 148 -2.64 -16.25 13.55
N MET A 149 -2.07 -15.60 12.53
CA MET A 149 -1.94 -16.21 11.20
C MET A 149 -1.02 -17.44 11.19
N VAL A 150 0.02 -17.43 12.02
CA VAL A 150 0.88 -18.61 12.21
C VAL A 150 0.11 -19.75 12.86
N GLU A 151 -0.67 -19.46 13.92
CA GLU A 151 -1.52 -20.47 14.58
C GLU A 151 -2.61 -21.03 13.64
N GLU A 152 -3.15 -20.19 12.75
CA GLU A 152 -4.15 -20.56 11.74
C GLU A 152 -3.55 -21.24 10.49
N ASP A 153 -2.22 -21.27 10.37
CA ASP A 153 -1.50 -21.63 9.14
C ASP A 153 -2.03 -20.87 7.90
N LEU A 154 -2.34 -19.58 8.07
CA LEU A 154 -2.91 -18.72 7.02
C LEU A 154 -1.81 -18.16 6.12
N ARG A 155 -1.65 -18.79 4.95
CA ARG A 155 -0.55 -18.56 4.00
C ARG A 155 -0.93 -17.63 2.85
N PRO A 156 0.07 -16.99 2.20
CA PRO A 156 -0.12 -16.19 0.99
C PRO A 156 -0.87 -16.94 -0.11
N SER A 157 -0.61 -18.24 -0.32
CA SER A 157 -1.32 -19.07 -1.30
C SER A 157 -2.83 -19.21 -1.07
N GLN A 158 -3.29 -19.06 0.18
CA GLN A 158 -4.71 -19.09 0.55
C GLN A 158 -5.38 -17.71 0.44
N ILE A 159 -4.59 -16.63 0.46
CA ILE A 159 -5.10 -15.25 0.38
C ILE A 159 -5.07 -14.74 -1.06
N MET A 160 -3.94 -14.91 -1.77
CA MET A 160 -3.72 -14.41 -3.13
C MET A 160 -4.29 -15.37 -4.18
N THR A 161 -5.60 -15.58 -4.08
CA THR A 161 -6.39 -16.37 -5.02
C THR A 161 -6.63 -15.61 -6.32
N ARG A 162 -7.14 -16.30 -7.34
CA ARG A 162 -7.51 -15.67 -8.61
C ARG A 162 -8.50 -14.53 -8.39
N GLU A 163 -9.48 -14.74 -7.52
CA GLU A 163 -10.51 -13.76 -7.17
C GLU A 163 -9.89 -12.51 -6.54
N ALA A 164 -8.88 -12.68 -5.67
CA ALA A 164 -8.13 -11.58 -5.09
C ALA A 164 -7.39 -10.77 -6.17
N PHE A 165 -6.78 -11.43 -7.15
CA PHE A 165 -6.12 -10.76 -8.28
C PHE A 165 -7.10 -10.03 -9.21
N GLU A 166 -8.28 -10.59 -9.47
CA GLU A 166 -9.34 -9.94 -10.26
C GLU A 166 -9.84 -8.66 -9.57
N CYS A 167 -10.02 -8.72 -8.25
CA CYS A 167 -10.38 -7.59 -7.41
C CYS A 167 -9.29 -6.50 -7.36
N ALA A 168 -8.02 -6.92 -7.23
CA ALA A 168 -6.88 -6.01 -7.28
C ALA A 168 -6.73 -5.33 -8.64
N SER A 169 -7.04 -6.03 -9.73
CA SER A 169 -6.99 -5.50 -11.10
C SER A 169 -8.01 -4.37 -11.31
N VAL A 170 -9.23 -4.53 -10.78
CA VAL A 170 -10.23 -3.45 -10.85
C VAL A 170 -9.91 -2.29 -9.92
N THR A 171 -9.31 -2.56 -8.76
CA THR A 171 -8.81 -1.51 -7.88
C THR A 171 -7.74 -0.66 -8.58
N ALA A 172 -6.82 -1.30 -9.32
CA ALA A 172 -5.80 -0.60 -10.10
C ALA A 172 -6.39 0.25 -11.24
N GLY A 173 -7.53 -0.18 -11.81
CA GLY A 173 -8.25 0.55 -12.86
C GLY A 173 -9.12 1.69 -12.35
N CYS A 174 -9.35 1.82 -11.03
CA CYS A 174 -10.18 2.87 -10.47
C CYS A 174 -9.37 4.18 -10.36
N PRO A 175 -9.74 5.26 -11.07
CA PRO A 175 -9.10 6.55 -10.88
C PRO A 175 -9.49 7.09 -9.50
N ALA A 176 -8.57 7.01 -8.54
CA ALA A 176 -8.83 7.52 -7.18
C ALA A 176 -9.13 9.04 -7.24
N PRO A 177 -10.25 9.52 -6.67
CA PRO A 177 -10.47 10.95 -6.52
C PRO A 177 -9.48 11.51 -5.49
N ALA A 178 -8.76 12.56 -5.87
CA ALA A 178 -7.70 13.21 -5.08
C ALA A 178 -8.14 13.84 -3.73
N SER A 179 -9.41 13.68 -3.34
CA SER A 179 -10.03 14.33 -2.19
C SER A 179 -10.83 13.41 -1.26
N ALA A 180 -11.01 12.12 -1.60
CA ALA A 180 -11.76 11.19 -0.74
C ALA A 180 -10.80 10.23 -0.03
N PRO A 181 -10.88 10.07 1.31
CA PRO A 181 -10.19 8.97 1.96
C PRO A 181 -10.75 7.67 1.36
N TRP A 182 -9.89 6.76 0.92
CA TRP A 182 -10.30 5.42 0.45
C TRP A 182 -11.24 4.72 1.45
N CYS A 183 -11.05 5.02 2.75
CA CYS A 183 -11.90 4.57 3.85
C CYS A 183 -13.38 5.07 3.74
N SER A 184 -13.68 6.13 2.98
CA SER A 184 -15.06 6.62 2.67
C SER A 184 -15.70 5.98 1.44
N MET A 185 -14.91 5.31 0.59
CA MET A 185 -15.43 4.42 -0.46
C MET A 185 -15.81 3.05 0.12
N CYS A 186 -15.49 2.80 1.39
CA CYS A 186 -15.99 1.68 2.18
C CYS A 186 -17.28 2.15 2.91
N PRO A 187 -18.49 1.75 2.48
CA PRO A 187 -19.73 2.29 3.03
C PRO A 187 -19.97 1.84 4.48
N PRO A 188 -20.58 2.68 5.35
CA PRO A 188 -20.74 2.42 6.78
C PRO A 188 -21.87 1.45 7.18
N SER A 189 -22.58 0.83 6.23
CA SER A 189 -23.62 -0.19 6.47
C SER A 189 -24.09 -0.78 5.13
N PRO A 190 -24.71 -1.99 5.11
CA PRO A 190 -24.77 -2.82 3.91
C PRO A 190 -25.78 -2.27 2.89
N PRO A 191 -25.36 -1.90 1.66
CA PRO A 191 -26.28 -1.69 0.56
C PRO A 191 -26.71 -3.06 0.02
N SER A 192 -28.01 -3.33 0.19
CA SER A 192 -28.84 -4.32 -0.52
C SER A 192 -28.09 -5.23 -1.52
N ALA A 193 -27.85 -6.49 -1.14
CA ALA A 193 -27.71 -7.75 -1.90
C ALA A 193 -27.13 -7.83 -3.34
N ALA A 194 -26.72 -6.72 -3.98
CA ALA A 194 -26.46 -6.64 -5.41
C ALA A 194 -25.27 -5.76 -5.81
N ARG A 195 -24.56 -5.10 -4.88
CA ARG A 195 -23.33 -4.33 -5.21
C ARG A 195 -22.10 -4.61 -4.35
N TRP A 196 -22.18 -5.56 -3.43
CA TRP A 196 -21.02 -6.20 -2.76
C TRP A 196 -20.63 -7.55 -3.40
N ARG A 197 -21.07 -7.80 -4.64
CA ARG A 197 -20.78 -9.01 -5.42
C ARG A 197 -19.47 -8.96 -6.22
N TRP A 198 -18.56 -8.06 -5.91
CA TRP A 198 -17.32 -7.91 -6.68
C TRP A 198 -16.06 -8.49 -6.04
N CYS A 199 -16.09 -8.89 -4.76
CA CYS A 199 -14.90 -9.46 -4.10
C CYS A 199 -15.20 -10.41 -2.92
N ALA A 200 -16.47 -10.77 -2.64
CA ALA A 200 -16.84 -11.50 -1.41
C ALA A 200 -17.94 -12.57 -1.59
N THR A 201 -17.97 -13.29 -2.71
CA THR A 201 -18.77 -14.52 -2.82
C THR A 201 -18.02 -15.64 -3.51
N ALA A 202 -16.91 -16.08 -2.90
CA ALA A 202 -16.40 -17.46 -2.97
C ALA A 202 -15.41 -17.65 -1.82
N THR A 203 -15.67 -18.62 -0.95
CA THR A 203 -14.93 -18.98 0.29
C THR A 203 -15.24 -18.08 1.50
N GLY A 204 -15.88 -18.68 2.51
CA GLY A 204 -16.11 -18.03 3.80
C GLY A 204 -14.78 -17.67 4.45
N SER A 205 -14.53 -16.37 4.58
CA SER A 205 -13.29 -15.81 5.13
C SER A 205 -13.51 -15.35 6.58
N PRO A 206 -12.56 -15.54 7.51
CA PRO A 206 -12.80 -15.56 8.97
C PRO A 206 -12.94 -14.19 9.64
N TRP A 207 -13.02 -13.10 8.87
CA TRP A 207 -12.72 -11.75 9.38
C TRP A 207 -13.84 -11.08 10.19
N THR A 208 -14.97 -11.75 10.44
CA THR A 208 -15.95 -11.28 11.43
C THR A 208 -16.65 -12.45 12.13
N SER A 209 -16.75 -12.34 13.46
CA SER A 209 -17.55 -13.17 14.41
C SER A 209 -16.87 -14.37 15.09
N ARG A 210 -16.07 -14.07 16.13
CA ARG A 210 -16.34 -14.69 17.44
C ARG A 210 -16.92 -13.61 18.35
N ARG A 211 -18.22 -13.69 18.62
CA ARG A 211 -18.77 -13.08 19.84
C ARG A 211 -18.14 -13.83 21.00
N ALA A 212 -17.43 -13.11 21.87
CA ALA A 212 -17.15 -13.59 23.22
C ALA A 212 -18.51 -13.81 23.96
N PRO A 213 -18.58 -14.74 24.93
CA PRO A 213 -19.81 -15.23 25.52
C PRO A 213 -20.72 -14.14 26.10
#